data_AF-A0A1X0NU54-F1
#
_entry.id   AF-A0A1X0NU54-F1
#
_cell.length_a   1.000
_cell.length_b   1.000
_cell.length_c   1.000
_cell.angle_alpha   90.00
_cell.angle_beta   90.00
_cell.angle_gamma   90.00
#
_symmetry.space_group_name_H-M   'P 1'
#
loop_
_entity.id
_entity.type
_entity.pdbx_description
1 polymer ?
#
loop_
_entity_poly.entity_id
_entity_poly.type
_entity_poly.pdbx_seq_one_letter_code
_entity_poly.pdbx_strand_id
1 'polypeptide(L)'
;MSFRTTVPALGSSAKGYQNRVMVYAHRRRRARYLPPKNAHVLSPLAHKSPEEYGNTWDPRTGVEWHNRLRRRGAYRHWPWARWTDDPIRHHREAPYSRTFSAASEGANDGVPLWNYYAEVGQEYATLSHFPLHYMAPFIHQYTGKVWGKGDIETYLKVIEERTGLRTIQAVHDALPQLLEWGEMEVGVVPHGLLQHVEMLAKDIVLQNKKKTFRKELHESGILRTATMERYYALPHLRSGPAMPTTLEQPSGEFPWGKYTYMLKGTKIHPLQRPDGLYKENMYPA
;
A
#
# COMPACT_ATOMS: atom_id res chain seq x y z
N MET A 1 60.76 -17.52 -50.80
CA MET A 1 60.05 -16.27 -51.13
C MET A 1 58.64 -16.60 -51.60
N SER A 2 57.71 -15.65 -51.43
CA SER A 2 56.28 -15.70 -51.78
C SER A 2 55.32 -16.17 -50.66
N PHE A 3 54.87 -15.18 -49.90
CA PHE A 3 53.60 -15.17 -49.15
C PHE A 3 52.42 -15.03 -50.14
N ARG A 4 51.31 -15.73 -49.89
CA ARG A 4 49.93 -15.42 -50.32
C ARG A 4 49.03 -16.57 -49.86
N THR A 5 47.80 -16.42 -49.38
CA THR A 5 46.97 -15.31 -48.89
C THR A 5 45.76 -16.03 -48.26
N THR A 6 45.27 -15.57 -47.12
CA THR A 6 44.07 -16.12 -46.47
C THR A 6 42.80 -15.88 -47.30
N VAL A 7 41.91 -16.87 -47.36
CA VAL A 7 40.48 -16.66 -47.64
C VAL A 7 39.67 -17.25 -46.49
N PRO A 8 38.79 -16.47 -45.82
CA PRO A 8 37.89 -16.98 -44.80
C PRO A 8 36.62 -17.53 -45.46
N ALA A 9 36.23 -18.77 -45.13
CA ALA A 9 34.89 -19.26 -45.42
C ALA A 9 34.08 -19.26 -44.14
N LEU A 10 33.13 -18.31 -44.09
CA LEU A 10 32.05 -18.21 -43.11
C LEU A 10 30.90 -19.14 -43.50
N GLY A 11 30.30 -19.76 -42.48
CA GLY A 11 28.97 -20.38 -42.55
C GLY A 11 28.98 -21.82 -43.09
N SER A 12 28.25 -22.77 -42.53
CA SER A 12 27.06 -22.66 -41.70
C SER A 12 26.70 -24.06 -41.18
N SER A 13 25.87 -24.09 -40.13
CA SER A 13 24.90 -25.18 -39.88
C SER A 13 25.52 -26.50 -39.38
N ALA A 14 25.08 -27.17 -38.33
CA ALA A 14 23.84 -27.06 -37.58
C ALA A 14 23.90 -28.07 -36.42
N LYS A 15 22.96 -27.86 -35.49
CA LYS A 15 22.22 -28.91 -34.75
C LYS A 15 23.01 -29.76 -33.76
N GLY A 16 22.74 -29.46 -32.50
CA GLY A 16 22.95 -30.40 -31.42
C GLY A 16 22.37 -29.86 -30.12
N TYR A 17 21.05 -29.66 -30.06
CA TYR A 17 20.35 -29.67 -28.79
C TYR A 17 20.61 -31.03 -28.13
N GLN A 18 21.61 -31.10 -27.27
CA GLN A 18 21.75 -32.16 -26.29
C GLN A 18 22.01 -31.50 -24.95
N ASN A 19 20.92 -31.36 -24.20
CA ASN A 19 20.94 -31.26 -22.75
C ASN A 19 21.74 -32.44 -22.19
N ARG A 20 23.04 -32.25 -22.02
CA ARG A 20 23.87 -33.05 -21.13
C ARG A 20 24.40 -32.10 -20.06
N VAL A 21 23.87 -32.29 -18.86
CA VAL A 21 24.40 -31.78 -17.61
C VAL A 21 25.85 -32.27 -17.50
N MET A 22 26.78 -31.48 -18.02
CA MET A 22 28.21 -31.73 -17.92
C MET A 22 28.69 -31.09 -16.61
N VAL A 23 28.59 -31.85 -15.53
CA VAL A 23 29.31 -31.58 -14.29
C VAL A 23 30.81 -31.76 -14.59
N TYR A 24 31.49 -30.66 -14.91
CA TYR A 24 32.95 -30.63 -14.94
C TYR A 24 33.46 -29.91 -13.70
N ALA A 25 33.81 -30.72 -12.70
CA ALA A 25 34.74 -30.35 -11.65
C ALA A 25 36.11 -30.07 -12.31
N HIS A 26 36.40 -28.82 -12.64
CA HIS A 26 37.72 -28.42 -13.12
C HIS A 26 38.52 -27.70 -12.04
N ARG A 27 39.54 -28.42 -11.59
CA ARG A 27 40.70 -28.08 -10.75
C ARG A 27 40.98 -26.58 -10.54
N ARG A 28 41.22 -26.28 -9.26
CA ARG A 28 41.87 -25.09 -8.67
C ARG A 28 43.05 -24.55 -9.52
N ARG A 29 42.79 -23.57 -10.36
CA ARG A 29 43.73 -22.51 -10.76
C ARG A 29 42.92 -21.22 -10.77
N ARG A 30 43.38 -20.20 -10.02
CA ARG A 30 42.80 -18.85 -9.87
C ARG A 30 41.63 -18.60 -10.82
N ALA A 31 40.42 -18.95 -10.38
CA ALA A 31 39.21 -18.66 -11.14
C ALA A 31 39.05 -17.13 -11.14
N ARG A 32 39.54 -16.47 -12.20
CA ARG A 32 39.00 -15.17 -12.57
C ARG A 32 37.51 -15.41 -12.71
N TYR A 33 36.73 -14.78 -11.83
CA TYR A 33 35.29 -14.87 -11.81
C TYR A 33 34.80 -14.61 -13.22
N LEU A 34 34.35 -15.66 -13.92
CA LEU A 34 33.79 -15.48 -15.25
C LEU A 34 32.55 -14.59 -15.08
N PRO A 35 32.42 -13.52 -15.88
CA PRO A 35 31.23 -12.68 -15.80
C PRO A 35 29.99 -13.56 -16.00
N PRO A 36 28.89 -13.31 -15.27
CA PRO A 36 27.65 -14.06 -15.43
C PRO A 36 27.23 -14.07 -16.90
N LYS A 37 26.78 -15.23 -17.41
CA LYS A 37 26.36 -15.39 -18.81
C LYS A 37 25.37 -14.28 -19.20
N ASN A 38 25.61 -13.60 -20.33
CA ASN A 38 24.89 -12.38 -20.75
C ASN A 38 23.35 -12.45 -20.63
N ALA A 39 22.75 -13.61 -20.89
CA ALA A 39 21.30 -13.81 -20.80
C ALA A 39 20.72 -13.58 -19.39
N HIS A 40 21.46 -13.89 -18.32
CA HIS A 40 21.01 -13.65 -16.94
C HIS A 40 21.23 -12.20 -16.49
N VAL A 41 22.05 -11.42 -17.19
CA VAL A 41 22.39 -10.03 -16.82
C VAL A 41 21.41 -9.03 -17.42
N LEU A 42 20.78 -9.39 -18.56
CA LEU A 42 19.81 -8.56 -19.28
C LEU A 42 18.35 -8.88 -18.92
N SER A 43 18.11 -9.89 -18.09
CA SER A 43 16.75 -10.25 -17.66
C SER A 43 16.19 -9.17 -16.71
N PRO A 44 14.93 -8.74 -16.86
CA PRO A 44 14.29 -7.79 -15.93
C PRO A 44 14.29 -8.25 -14.46
N LEU A 45 14.46 -9.55 -14.20
CA LEU A 45 14.52 -10.16 -12.87
C LEU A 45 15.92 -10.14 -12.25
N ALA A 46 16.95 -9.79 -13.03
CA ALA A 46 18.32 -9.77 -12.57
C ALA A 46 18.46 -8.81 -11.38
N HIS A 47 19.17 -9.25 -10.35
CA HIS A 47 19.60 -8.41 -9.23
C HIS A 47 18.46 -7.78 -8.40
N LYS A 48 17.25 -8.36 -8.48
CA LYS A 48 16.10 -8.01 -7.64
C LYS A 48 15.81 -9.12 -6.63
N SER A 49 15.27 -8.74 -5.47
CA SER A 49 14.61 -9.71 -4.59
C SER A 49 13.29 -10.16 -5.25
N PRO A 50 12.79 -11.37 -4.96
CA PRO A 50 11.55 -11.87 -5.56
C PRO A 50 10.33 -10.95 -5.35
N GLU A 51 10.26 -10.27 -4.21
CA GLU A 51 9.20 -9.30 -3.88
C GLU A 51 9.19 -8.09 -4.83
N GLU A 52 10.33 -7.71 -5.38
CA GLU A 52 10.48 -6.56 -6.29
C GLU A 52 10.27 -6.92 -7.77
N TYR A 53 10.01 -8.18 -8.12
CA TYR A 53 9.87 -8.61 -9.51
C TYR A 53 8.68 -7.98 -10.24
N GLY A 54 7.63 -7.61 -9.50
CA GLY A 54 6.48 -6.88 -10.06
C GLY A 54 6.85 -5.49 -10.58
N ASN A 55 7.94 -4.90 -10.08
CA ASN A 55 8.43 -3.61 -10.54
C ASN A 55 9.21 -3.81 -11.85
N THR A 56 8.58 -3.60 -13.00
CA THR A 56 9.26 -3.69 -14.31
C THR A 56 9.92 -2.38 -14.73
N TRP A 57 9.54 -1.27 -14.09
CA TRP A 57 9.94 0.10 -14.42
C TRP A 57 11.36 0.47 -13.94
N ASP A 58 11.93 -0.24 -12.97
CA ASP A 58 13.29 -0.03 -12.44
C ASP A 58 14.21 -1.26 -12.67
N PRO A 59 14.58 -1.60 -13.93
CA PRO A 59 15.44 -2.75 -14.17
C PRO A 59 16.80 -2.58 -13.48
N ARG A 60 17.16 -3.52 -12.58
CA ARG A 60 18.47 -3.58 -11.91
C ARG A 60 19.49 -4.43 -12.68
N THR A 61 19.30 -4.51 -13.99
CA THR A 61 20.17 -5.23 -14.92
C THR A 61 21.53 -4.58 -15.07
N GLY A 62 22.51 -5.34 -15.56
CA GLY A 62 23.83 -4.81 -15.91
C GLY A 62 24.93 -5.09 -14.89
N VAL A 63 26.18 -4.99 -15.36
CA VAL A 63 27.38 -5.35 -14.61
C VAL A 63 27.62 -4.42 -13.42
N GLU A 64 27.24 -3.15 -13.53
CA GLU A 64 27.38 -2.19 -12.44
C GLU A 64 26.51 -2.56 -11.24
N TRP A 65 25.22 -2.84 -11.46
CA TRP A 65 24.30 -3.30 -10.43
C TRP A 65 24.75 -4.63 -9.80
N HIS A 66 25.27 -5.55 -10.61
CA HIS A 66 25.92 -6.77 -10.10
C HIS A 66 27.03 -6.45 -9.10
N ASN A 67 27.92 -5.53 -9.46
CA ASN A 67 29.07 -5.15 -8.64
C ASN A 67 28.66 -4.34 -7.40
N ARG A 68 27.64 -3.47 -7.50
CA ARG A 68 27.07 -2.73 -6.36
C ARG A 68 26.51 -3.68 -5.31
N LEU A 69 25.66 -4.63 -5.72
CA LEU A 69 25.04 -5.60 -4.78
C LEU A 69 26.05 -6.58 -4.19
N ARG A 70 27.03 -7.03 -4.99
CA ARG A 70 28.13 -7.88 -4.51
C ARG A 70 29.25 -7.09 -3.82
N ARG A 71 29.13 -5.76 -3.71
CA ARG A 71 30.11 -4.83 -3.10
C ARG A 71 31.53 -5.03 -3.63
N ARG A 72 31.70 -5.02 -4.95
CA ARG A 72 32.98 -5.26 -5.64
C ARG A 72 33.59 -3.97 -6.19
N GLY A 73 34.92 -3.94 -6.24
CA GLY A 73 35.69 -2.86 -6.87
C GLY A 73 35.34 -1.49 -6.29
N ALA A 74 34.92 -0.57 -7.15
CA ALA A 74 34.52 0.79 -6.79
C ALA A 74 33.36 0.86 -5.77
N TYR A 75 32.52 -0.17 -5.68
CA TYR A 75 31.32 -0.19 -4.83
C TYR A 75 31.51 -0.98 -3.53
N ARG A 76 32.76 -1.19 -3.07
CA ARG A 76 33.06 -1.95 -1.85
C ARG A 76 32.28 -1.49 -0.61
N HIS A 77 32.00 -0.19 -0.50
CA HIS A 77 31.29 0.41 0.63
C HIS A 77 29.89 0.93 0.28
N TRP A 78 29.24 0.38 -0.75
CA TRP A 78 27.90 0.79 -1.16
C TRP A 78 26.81 0.51 -0.11
N PRO A 79 25.81 1.41 0.05
CA PRO A 79 25.72 2.77 -0.50
C PRO A 79 26.60 3.75 0.31
N TRP A 80 27.02 4.84 -0.34
CA TRP A 80 27.89 5.86 0.26
C TRP A 80 27.17 6.81 1.22
N ALA A 81 25.88 7.06 1.00
CA ALA A 81 24.99 7.69 1.96
C ALA A 81 24.03 6.62 2.49
N ARG A 82 23.91 6.50 3.81
CA ARG A 82 23.12 5.47 4.48
C ARG A 82 22.12 6.10 5.43
N TRP A 83 21.12 5.30 5.83
CA TRP A 83 20.08 5.72 6.79
C TRP A 83 20.61 6.30 8.09
N THR A 84 21.78 5.83 8.53
CA THR A 84 22.42 6.27 9.77
C THR A 84 23.21 7.55 9.61
N ASP A 85 23.23 8.19 8.45
CA ASP A 85 23.92 9.46 8.25
C ASP A 85 22.87 10.58 8.31
N ASP A 86 22.84 11.37 9.38
CA ASP A 86 22.00 12.57 9.51
C ASP A 86 22.84 13.82 9.17
N PRO A 87 22.79 14.33 7.92
CA PRO A 87 23.58 15.51 7.54
C PRO A 87 23.04 16.81 8.12
N ILE A 88 21.83 16.82 8.69
CA ILE A 88 21.18 18.02 9.22
C ILE A 88 21.61 18.24 10.67
N ARG A 89 21.53 17.20 11.50
CA ARG A 89 21.82 17.30 12.94
C ARG A 89 23.09 16.60 13.37
N HIS A 90 23.72 15.82 12.49
CA HIS A 90 24.94 15.08 12.79
C HIS A 90 24.81 14.18 14.04
N HIS A 91 23.63 13.59 14.24
CA HIS A 91 23.27 12.76 15.40
C HIS A 91 23.40 13.44 16.77
N ARG A 92 23.43 14.77 16.79
CA ARG A 92 23.38 15.54 18.04
C ARG A 92 21.92 15.83 18.37
N GLU A 93 21.53 15.56 19.61
CA GLU A 93 20.27 16.08 20.12
C GLU A 93 20.36 17.62 20.13
N ALA A 94 19.22 18.28 19.92
CA ALA A 94 19.12 19.73 19.92
C ALA A 94 18.50 20.26 21.24
N PRO A 95 19.01 19.93 22.44
CA PRO A 95 18.50 20.62 23.63
C PRO A 95 19.09 22.03 23.65
N TYR A 96 18.20 23.02 23.78
CA TYR A 96 18.60 24.40 24.03
C TYR A 96 19.01 24.54 25.50
N SER A 97 20.17 24.00 25.87
CA SER A 97 20.74 24.11 27.24
C SER A 97 21.39 25.48 27.51
N ARG A 98 20.93 26.52 26.81
CA ARG A 98 21.46 27.90 26.88
C ARG A 98 20.38 28.87 27.39
N THR A 99 19.50 28.41 28.27
CA THR A 99 18.60 29.29 29.02
C THR A 99 19.40 30.13 30.02
N PHE A 100 19.03 31.41 30.16
CA PHE A 100 19.75 32.36 31.03
C PHE A 100 19.67 31.97 32.51
N SER A 101 18.56 31.35 32.93
CA SER A 101 18.36 30.87 34.30
C SER A 101 18.34 29.34 34.36
N ALA A 102 19.12 28.76 35.27
CA ALA A 102 19.18 27.32 35.49
C ALA A 102 17.83 26.74 35.99
N ALA A 103 16.99 27.56 36.63
CA ALA A 103 15.65 27.15 37.05
C ALA A 103 14.66 26.92 35.89
N SER A 104 14.99 27.40 34.68
CA SER A 104 14.20 27.21 33.46
C SER A 104 14.88 26.26 32.46
N GLU A 105 15.93 25.55 32.90
CA GLU A 105 16.58 24.51 32.10
C GLU A 105 15.56 23.42 31.78
N GLY A 106 15.35 23.15 30.48
CA GLY A 106 14.35 22.21 29.98
C GLY A 106 12.98 22.80 29.63
N ALA A 107 12.76 24.11 29.77
CA ALA A 107 11.48 24.74 29.38
C ALA A 107 11.14 24.60 27.88
N ASN A 108 12.19 24.46 27.04
CA ASN A 108 12.08 24.28 25.59
C ASN A 108 12.27 22.81 25.15
N ASP A 109 12.29 21.87 26.09
CA ASP A 109 12.41 20.46 25.73
C ASP A 109 11.11 19.95 25.09
N GLY A 110 11.24 18.94 24.22
CA GLY A 110 10.09 18.37 23.53
C GLY A 110 9.48 19.26 22.46
N VAL A 111 10.19 20.29 21.99
CA VAL A 111 9.79 21.02 20.78
C VAL A 111 9.96 20.10 19.55
N PRO A 112 8.91 19.91 18.74
CA PRO A 112 8.96 19.03 17.58
C PRO A 112 9.90 19.55 16.49
N LEU A 113 10.65 18.62 15.89
CA LEU A 113 11.60 18.92 14.80
C LEU A 113 10.95 18.83 13.41
N TRP A 114 9.90 18.02 13.31
CA TRP A 114 9.05 17.82 12.12
C TRP A 114 7.68 17.33 12.60
N ASN A 115 6.77 17.06 11.67
CA ASN A 115 5.43 16.59 12.04
C ASN A 115 5.47 15.08 12.33
N TYR A 116 5.73 14.71 13.59
CA TYR A 116 5.84 13.30 13.98
C TYR A 116 4.63 12.43 13.61
N TYR A 117 3.45 13.03 13.47
CA TYR A 117 2.20 12.32 13.31
C TYR A 117 1.89 12.04 11.83
N ALA A 118 2.02 13.06 10.97
CA ALA A 118 1.73 12.92 9.55
C ALA A 118 2.70 11.97 8.83
N GLU A 119 3.99 12.00 9.19
CA GLU A 119 5.04 11.19 8.59
C GLU A 119 4.90 9.71 8.96
N VAL A 120 4.49 9.42 10.19
CA VAL A 120 4.32 8.04 10.68
C VAL A 120 2.98 7.46 10.23
N GLY A 121 1.92 8.27 10.21
CA GLY A 121 0.59 7.82 9.80
C GLY A 121 0.03 6.74 10.73
N GLN A 122 0.30 6.84 12.04
CA GLN A 122 -0.18 5.89 13.04
C GLN A 122 -1.71 5.83 13.02
N GLU A 123 -2.26 4.63 13.19
CA GLU A 123 -3.71 4.49 13.28
C GLU A 123 -4.21 4.88 14.68
N TYR A 124 -4.93 6.00 14.79
CA TYR A 124 -5.61 6.35 16.03
C TYR A 124 -7.02 5.72 16.07
N ALA A 125 -7.36 5.14 17.22
CA ALA A 125 -8.72 4.69 17.56
C ALA A 125 -9.57 5.82 18.20
N THR A 126 -8.94 6.97 18.48
CA THR A 126 -9.58 8.12 19.14
C THR A 126 -10.49 8.89 18.20
N LEU A 127 -11.76 9.02 18.58
CA LEU A 127 -12.75 9.79 17.83
C LEU A 127 -12.60 11.29 18.13
N SER A 128 -12.92 12.16 17.16
CA SER A 128 -12.70 13.60 17.30
C SER A 128 -13.48 14.27 18.44
N HIS A 129 -14.58 13.67 18.89
CA HIS A 129 -15.38 14.19 20.01
C HIS A 129 -14.82 13.80 21.39
N PHE A 130 -13.76 12.99 21.44
CA PHE A 130 -13.14 12.60 22.71
C PHE A 130 -12.41 13.79 23.35
N PRO A 131 -12.26 13.77 24.68
CA PRO A 131 -11.47 14.75 25.42
C PRO A 131 -9.96 14.63 25.15
N LEU A 132 -9.20 15.67 25.49
CA LEU A 132 -7.79 15.81 25.10
C LEU A 132 -6.88 14.80 25.78
N HIS A 133 -7.19 14.36 27.00
CA HIS A 133 -6.35 13.37 27.70
C HIS A 133 -6.13 12.06 26.91
N TYR A 134 -7.03 11.70 25.98
CA TYR A 134 -6.83 10.55 25.08
C TYR A 134 -5.67 10.73 24.09
N MET A 135 -5.16 11.95 23.92
CA MET A 135 -4.00 12.27 23.09
C MET A 135 -2.68 11.95 23.78
N ALA A 136 -2.66 11.90 25.13
CA ALA A 136 -1.43 11.75 25.92
C ALA A 136 -0.57 10.54 25.55
N PRO A 137 -1.12 9.32 25.29
CA PRO A 137 -0.31 8.18 24.89
C PRO A 137 0.48 8.41 23.60
N PHE A 138 -0.09 9.15 22.65
CA PHE A 138 0.55 9.40 21.34
C PHE A 138 1.63 10.47 21.44
N ILE A 139 1.39 11.52 22.25
CA ILE A 139 2.40 12.55 22.52
C ILE A 139 3.60 11.93 23.25
N HIS A 140 3.33 11.11 24.28
CA HIS A 140 4.36 10.49 25.11
C HIS A 140 5.35 9.62 24.32
N GLN A 141 4.94 9.02 23.18
CA GLN A 141 5.84 8.22 22.35
C GLN A 141 7.03 9.03 21.81
N TYR A 142 6.84 10.33 21.56
CA TYR A 142 7.88 11.22 21.04
C TYR A 142 8.54 12.07 22.13
N THR A 143 7.85 12.28 23.26
CA THR A 143 8.29 13.18 24.32
C THR A 143 8.59 12.47 25.65
N GLY A 144 8.60 11.14 25.68
CA GLY A 144 8.74 10.35 26.93
C GLY A 144 10.08 10.49 27.66
N LYS A 145 11.11 11.04 27.02
CA LYS A 145 12.36 11.46 27.68
C LYS A 145 12.19 12.77 28.48
N VAL A 146 11.18 13.57 28.15
CA VAL A 146 10.94 14.92 28.70
C VAL A 146 9.84 14.88 29.75
N TRP A 147 8.68 14.30 29.42
CA TRP A 147 7.51 14.26 30.31
C TRP A 147 6.99 12.85 30.49
N GLY A 148 6.59 12.53 31.72
CA GLY A 148 5.82 11.33 32.01
C GLY A 148 4.43 11.40 31.38
N LYS A 149 3.81 10.25 31.13
CA LYS A 149 2.45 10.20 30.59
C LYS A 149 1.44 10.94 31.49
N GLY A 150 1.56 10.79 32.82
CA GLY A 150 0.70 11.48 33.79
C GLY A 150 0.86 13.00 33.73
N ASP A 151 2.06 13.51 33.49
CA ASP A 151 2.34 14.94 33.37
C ASP A 151 1.70 15.51 32.10
N ILE A 152 1.77 14.77 31.00
CA ILE A 152 1.10 15.15 29.75
C ILE A 152 -0.41 15.21 29.97
N GLU A 153 -0.99 14.22 30.64
CA GLU A 153 -2.43 14.21 30.95
C GLU A 153 -2.84 15.40 31.83
N THR A 154 -2.03 15.80 32.81
CA THR A 154 -2.33 16.96 33.65
C THR A 154 -2.23 18.27 32.85
N TYR A 155 -1.22 18.44 32.02
CA TYR A 155 -1.12 19.61 31.13
C TYR A 155 -2.29 19.71 30.16
N LEU A 156 -2.73 18.59 29.58
CA LEU A 156 -3.90 18.56 28.70
C LEU A 156 -5.18 18.97 29.45
N LYS A 157 -5.36 18.53 30.70
CA LYS A 157 -6.48 18.98 31.54
C LYS A 157 -6.42 20.48 31.84
N VAL A 158 -5.23 21.03 32.07
CA VAL A 158 -5.06 22.48 32.24
C VAL A 158 -5.50 23.23 30.98
N ILE A 159 -5.18 22.73 29.79
CA ILE A 159 -5.68 23.30 28.53
C ILE A 159 -7.21 23.24 28.49
N GLU A 160 -7.81 22.09 28.78
CA GLU A 160 -9.28 21.91 28.79
C GLU A 160 -9.99 22.91 29.73
N GLU A 161 -9.43 23.15 30.91
CA GLU A 161 -9.98 24.06 31.93
C GLU A 161 -9.77 25.54 31.58
N ARG A 162 -8.58 25.90 31.13
CA ARG A 162 -8.19 27.31 30.91
C ARG A 162 -8.70 27.87 29.59
N THR A 163 -8.73 27.07 28.54
CA THR A 163 -9.18 27.52 27.19
C THR A 163 -10.64 27.21 26.91
N GLY A 164 -11.23 26.27 27.67
CA GLY A 164 -12.57 25.74 27.38
C GLY A 164 -12.62 24.77 26.20
N LEU A 165 -11.49 24.49 25.54
CA LEU A 165 -11.39 23.56 24.41
C LEU A 165 -11.31 22.11 24.93
N ARG A 166 -12.47 21.53 25.23
CA ARG A 166 -12.55 20.22 25.90
C ARG A 166 -12.38 19.01 24.98
N THR A 167 -12.61 19.16 23.68
CA THR A 167 -12.58 18.05 22.72
C THR A 167 -11.51 18.25 21.67
N ILE A 168 -11.03 17.15 21.10
CA ILE A 168 -10.02 17.18 20.01
C ILE A 168 -10.56 17.99 18.82
N GLN A 169 -11.85 17.85 18.50
CA GLN A 169 -12.52 18.62 17.46
C GLN A 169 -12.53 20.12 17.77
N ALA A 170 -12.84 20.51 19.01
CA ALA A 170 -12.84 21.92 19.41
C ALA A 170 -11.43 22.52 19.30
N VAL A 171 -10.40 21.76 19.69
CA VAL A 171 -9.01 22.19 19.50
C VAL A 171 -8.69 22.37 18.02
N HIS A 172 -9.04 21.42 17.15
CA HIS A 172 -8.83 21.53 15.71
C HIS A 172 -9.51 22.77 15.10
N ASP A 173 -10.73 23.09 15.50
CA ASP A 173 -11.51 24.18 14.93
C ASP A 173 -11.06 25.55 15.47
N ALA A 174 -10.55 25.60 16.71
CA ALA A 174 -10.10 26.82 17.39
C ALA A 174 -8.57 26.85 17.62
N LEU A 175 -7.78 26.31 16.70
CA LEU A 175 -6.32 26.28 16.82
C LEU A 175 -5.67 27.67 17.01
N PRO A 176 -6.06 28.73 16.27
CA PRO A 176 -5.47 30.05 16.48
C PRO A 176 -5.67 30.54 17.92
N GLN A 177 -6.85 30.29 18.50
CA GLN A 177 -7.16 30.65 19.88
C GLN A 177 -6.29 29.89 20.89
N LEU A 178 -5.99 28.61 20.64
CA LEU A 178 -5.09 27.83 21.49
C LEU A 178 -3.65 28.37 21.44
N LEU A 179 -3.17 28.75 20.26
CA LEU A 179 -1.83 29.29 20.07
C LEU A 179 -1.68 30.68 20.72
N GLU A 180 -2.65 31.58 20.48
CA GLU A 180 -2.69 32.90 21.12
C GLU A 180 -2.72 32.79 22.65
N TRP A 181 -3.55 31.89 23.19
CA TRP A 181 -3.57 31.62 24.64
C TRP A 181 -2.22 31.13 25.16
N GLY A 182 -1.57 30.22 24.43
CA GLY A 182 -0.25 29.71 24.79
C GLY A 182 0.87 30.77 24.78
N GLU A 183 0.77 31.75 23.89
CA GLU A 183 1.67 32.91 23.84
C GLU A 183 1.40 33.92 24.94
N MET A 184 0.15 34.06 25.38
CA MET A 184 -0.23 34.97 26.48
C MET A 184 0.11 34.39 27.86
N GLU A 185 -0.12 33.10 28.07
CA GLU A 185 0.08 32.38 29.35
C GLU A 185 1.40 31.60 29.37
N VAL A 186 2.49 32.25 28.92
CA VAL A 186 3.82 31.62 28.80
C VAL A 186 4.22 30.96 30.12
N GLY A 187 4.49 29.65 30.06
CA GLY A 187 5.00 28.88 31.19
C GLY A 187 3.94 28.09 31.97
N VAL A 188 2.64 28.26 31.69
CA VAL A 188 1.59 27.40 32.29
C VAL A 188 1.63 25.99 31.70
N VAL A 189 1.80 25.90 30.38
CA VAL A 189 1.99 24.66 29.64
C VAL A 189 3.28 24.80 28.81
N PRO A 190 4.15 23.78 28.75
CA PRO A 190 5.33 23.84 27.90
C PRO A 190 4.95 24.09 26.44
N HIS A 191 5.61 25.06 25.80
CA HIS A 191 5.29 25.47 24.43
C HIS A 191 5.41 24.31 23.42
N GLY A 192 6.39 23.42 23.59
CA GLY A 192 6.54 22.21 22.78
C GLY A 192 5.30 21.32 22.84
N LEU A 193 4.66 21.20 24.00
CA LEU A 193 3.42 20.42 24.15
C LEU A 193 2.27 21.00 23.33
N LEU A 194 2.12 22.33 23.29
CA LEU A 194 1.08 22.99 22.50
C LEU A 194 1.24 22.69 21.00
N GLN A 195 2.47 22.72 20.48
CA GLN A 195 2.75 22.34 19.09
C GLN A 195 2.44 20.86 18.83
N HIS A 196 2.75 19.97 19.78
CA HIS A 196 2.37 18.55 19.69
C HIS A 196 0.85 18.35 19.69
N VAL A 197 0.11 19.10 20.50
CA VAL A 197 -1.36 19.06 20.56
C VAL A 197 -1.96 19.56 19.24
N GLU A 198 -1.46 20.66 18.70
CA GLU A 198 -1.90 21.21 17.42
C GLU A 198 -1.79 20.16 16.30
N MET A 199 -0.59 19.62 16.10
CA MET A 199 -0.33 18.69 14.99
C MET A 199 -1.09 17.38 15.15
N LEU A 200 -1.17 16.85 16.37
CA LEU A 200 -1.89 15.60 16.64
C LEU A 200 -3.40 15.77 16.49
N ALA A 201 -3.98 16.88 16.97
CA ALA A 201 -5.40 17.15 16.78
C ALA A 201 -5.76 17.27 15.29
N LYS A 202 -4.92 17.97 14.50
CA LYS A 202 -5.04 18.00 13.04
C LYS A 202 -5.06 16.62 12.42
N ASP A 203 -4.12 15.77 12.80
CA ASP A 203 -3.98 14.44 12.21
C ASP A 203 -5.12 13.48 12.61
N ILE A 204 -5.55 13.48 13.89
CA ILE A 204 -6.69 12.68 14.36
C ILE A 204 -7.98 13.06 13.61
N VAL A 205 -8.27 14.36 13.51
CA VAL A 205 -9.48 14.83 12.80
C VAL A 205 -9.41 14.48 11.31
N LEU A 206 -8.25 14.67 10.68
CA LEU A 206 -8.04 14.29 9.28
C LEU A 206 -8.21 12.79 9.05
N GLN A 207 -7.66 11.95 9.94
CA GLN A 207 -7.80 10.50 9.87
C GLN A 207 -9.26 10.07 10.00
N ASN A 208 -10.01 10.66 10.94
CA ASN A 208 -11.43 10.38 11.11
C ASN A 208 -12.25 10.79 9.87
N LYS A 209 -11.95 11.96 9.26
CA LYS A 209 -12.54 12.37 7.98
C LYS A 209 -12.23 11.38 6.85
N LYS A 210 -11.01 10.86 6.78
CA LYS A 210 -10.63 9.83 5.79
C LYS A 210 -11.40 8.52 6.03
N LYS A 211 -11.61 8.12 7.29
CA LYS A 211 -12.37 6.92 7.66
C LYS A 211 -13.86 7.06 7.29
N THR A 212 -14.49 8.19 7.59
CA THR A 212 -15.91 8.43 7.22
C THR A 212 -16.08 8.46 5.71
N PHE A 213 -15.25 9.22 5.01
CA PHE A 213 -15.27 9.30 3.55
C PHE A 213 -15.09 7.93 2.90
N ARG A 214 -14.17 7.10 3.42
CA ARG A 214 -13.97 5.73 2.92
C ARG A 214 -15.24 4.87 3.09
N LYS A 215 -15.95 5.01 4.20
CA LYS A 215 -17.19 4.27 4.46
C LYS A 215 -18.30 4.69 3.49
N GLU A 216 -18.47 6.00 3.29
CA GLU A 216 -19.44 6.55 2.33
C GLU A 216 -19.14 6.09 0.90
N LEU A 217 -17.87 6.10 0.49
CA LEU A 217 -17.45 5.58 -0.82
C LEU A 217 -17.69 4.07 -0.98
N HIS A 218 -17.63 3.30 0.10
CA HIS A 218 -17.93 1.87 0.05
C HIS A 218 -19.40 1.63 -0.29
N GLU A 219 -20.29 2.40 0.35
CA GLU A 219 -21.74 2.37 0.08
C GLU A 219 -22.05 2.87 -1.35
N SER A 220 -21.22 3.76 -1.91
CA SER A 220 -21.30 4.19 -3.32
C SER A 220 -20.67 3.20 -4.32
N GLY A 221 -20.29 2.00 -3.90
CA GLY A 221 -19.78 0.93 -4.78
C GLY A 221 -18.26 0.95 -5.02
N ILE A 222 -17.49 1.78 -4.31
CA ILE A 222 -16.02 1.73 -4.35
C ILE A 222 -15.52 0.75 -3.29
N LEU A 223 -15.26 -0.47 -3.72
CA LEU A 223 -14.82 -1.56 -2.83
C LEU A 223 -13.29 -1.62 -2.78
N ARG A 224 -12.72 -1.48 -1.58
CA ARG A 224 -11.26 -1.52 -1.35
C ARG A 224 -10.91 -2.37 -0.13
N THR A 225 -9.83 -3.15 -0.23
CA THR A 225 -9.31 -4.01 0.86
C THR A 225 -8.73 -3.19 2.01
N ALA A 226 -8.33 -3.83 3.11
CA ALA A 226 -7.61 -3.17 4.20
C ALA A 226 -6.32 -2.46 3.72
N THR A 227 -5.62 -3.04 2.74
CA THR A 227 -4.44 -2.47 2.07
C THR A 227 -4.77 -1.40 1.03
N MET A 228 -6.05 -1.02 0.90
CA MET A 228 -6.55 0.03 0.02
C MET A 228 -6.51 -0.29 -1.49
N GLU A 229 -6.28 -1.54 -1.85
CA GLU A 229 -6.41 -2.06 -3.22
C GLU A 229 -7.87 -2.20 -3.61
N ARG A 230 -8.22 -1.89 -4.86
CA ARG A 230 -9.60 -2.08 -5.35
C ARG A 230 -9.88 -3.56 -5.53
N TYR A 231 -11.07 -3.99 -5.12
CA TYR A 231 -11.62 -5.29 -5.50
C TYR A 231 -13.01 -5.09 -6.10
N TYR A 232 -13.52 -6.10 -6.78
CA TYR A 232 -14.83 -6.07 -7.42
C TYR A 232 -15.69 -7.19 -6.87
N ALA A 233 -16.92 -6.85 -6.48
CA ALA A 233 -17.92 -7.79 -6.01
C ALA A 233 -19.29 -7.36 -6.53
N LEU A 234 -20.19 -8.33 -6.69
CA LEU A 234 -21.58 -8.05 -7.04
C LEU A 234 -22.26 -7.29 -5.88
N PRO A 235 -23.14 -6.33 -6.18
CA PRO A 235 -23.95 -5.69 -5.14
C PRO A 235 -24.95 -6.68 -4.55
N HIS A 236 -25.44 -6.36 -3.34
CA HIS A 236 -26.53 -7.13 -2.75
C HIS A 236 -27.82 -6.99 -3.57
N LEU A 237 -28.61 -8.07 -3.62
CA LEU A 237 -29.97 -8.03 -4.16
C LEU A 237 -30.88 -7.30 -3.16
N ARG A 238 -31.17 -6.02 -3.43
CA ARG A 238 -32.04 -5.21 -2.58
C ARG A 238 -33.52 -5.58 -2.74
N SER A 239 -33.94 -5.92 -3.96
CA SER A 239 -35.31 -6.29 -4.28
C SER A 239 -35.39 -7.09 -5.58
N GLY A 240 -36.49 -7.82 -5.75
CA GLY A 240 -36.78 -8.58 -6.97
C GLY A 240 -36.09 -9.95 -7.04
N PRO A 241 -36.31 -10.69 -8.15
CA PRO A 241 -35.71 -11.99 -8.40
C PRO A 241 -34.23 -11.85 -8.81
N ALA A 242 -33.43 -12.88 -8.52
CA ALA A 242 -32.01 -12.91 -8.89
C ALA A 242 -31.78 -12.96 -10.41
N MET A 243 -32.68 -13.66 -11.12
CA MET A 243 -32.69 -13.70 -12.58
C MET A 243 -33.68 -12.64 -13.10
N PRO A 244 -33.35 -11.91 -14.18
CA PRO A 244 -34.27 -10.96 -14.77
C PRO A 244 -35.49 -11.71 -15.32
N THR A 245 -36.70 -11.27 -14.96
CA THR A 245 -37.97 -11.83 -15.46
C THR A 245 -38.68 -10.85 -16.39
N THR A 246 -38.95 -9.63 -15.92
CA THR A 246 -39.52 -8.56 -16.76
C THR A 246 -38.51 -7.96 -17.74
N LEU A 247 -37.22 -8.11 -17.45
CA LEU A 247 -36.09 -7.67 -18.28
C LEU A 247 -35.38 -8.85 -18.96
N GLU A 248 -36.08 -9.97 -19.15
CA GLU A 248 -35.55 -11.11 -19.92
C GLU A 248 -35.08 -10.65 -21.29
N GLN A 249 -33.85 -11.06 -21.63
CA GLN A 249 -33.34 -10.85 -22.98
C GLN A 249 -33.95 -11.91 -23.92
N PRO A 250 -34.18 -11.57 -25.21
CA PRO A 250 -34.62 -12.58 -26.16
C PRO A 250 -33.60 -13.72 -26.21
N SER A 251 -34.07 -14.96 -26.21
CA SER A 251 -33.22 -16.16 -26.12
C SER A 251 -32.17 -16.28 -27.24
N GLY A 252 -32.32 -15.53 -28.34
CA GLY A 252 -31.45 -15.60 -29.52
C GLY A 252 -31.70 -16.82 -30.42
N GLU A 253 -32.38 -17.85 -29.90
CA GLU A 253 -32.82 -19.01 -30.67
C GLU A 253 -34.04 -18.67 -31.53
N PHE A 254 -34.11 -19.22 -32.75
CA PHE A 254 -35.33 -19.13 -33.54
C PHE A 254 -36.43 -19.94 -32.83
N PRO A 255 -37.58 -19.33 -32.48
CA PRO A 255 -38.54 -19.95 -31.58
C PRO A 255 -39.42 -20.97 -32.30
N TRP A 256 -38.82 -22.04 -32.83
CA TRP A 256 -39.57 -23.22 -33.26
C TRP A 256 -40.21 -23.86 -32.05
N GLY A 257 -41.53 -23.76 -31.96
CA GLY A 257 -42.30 -24.39 -30.90
C GLY A 257 -42.09 -25.90 -30.90
N LYS A 258 -41.89 -26.47 -29.70
CA LYS A 258 -41.69 -27.92 -29.53
C LYS A 258 -42.80 -28.77 -30.16
N TYR A 259 -44.01 -28.23 -30.25
CA TYR A 259 -45.16 -28.89 -30.89
C TYR A 259 -45.41 -28.44 -32.34
N THR A 260 -44.82 -27.33 -32.79
CA THR A 260 -44.95 -26.90 -34.20
C THR A 260 -43.98 -27.67 -35.09
N TYR A 261 -42.80 -28.01 -34.57
CA TYR A 261 -41.82 -28.85 -35.28
C TYR A 261 -41.42 -30.01 -34.36
N MET A 262 -42.20 -31.09 -34.40
CA MET A 262 -42.05 -32.25 -33.52
C MET A 262 -40.83 -33.11 -33.92
N LEU A 263 -39.63 -32.69 -33.52
CA LEU A 263 -38.39 -33.44 -33.74
C LEU A 263 -38.08 -34.39 -32.58
N LYS A 264 -37.73 -33.83 -31.41
CA LYS A 264 -37.33 -34.56 -30.19
C LYS A 264 -37.71 -33.74 -28.95
N GLY A 265 -37.96 -34.43 -27.83
CA GLY A 265 -38.20 -33.79 -26.52
C GLY A 265 -39.68 -33.55 -26.16
N THR A 266 -40.62 -33.84 -27.07
CA THR A 266 -42.05 -33.85 -26.75
C THR A 266 -42.44 -35.17 -26.08
N LYS A 267 -42.88 -35.10 -24.83
CA LYS A 267 -43.49 -36.24 -24.11
C LYS A 267 -44.99 -36.10 -24.22
N ILE A 268 -45.59 -36.75 -25.22
CA ILE A 268 -47.04 -36.81 -25.41
C ILE A 268 -47.51 -38.18 -24.95
N HIS A 269 -48.51 -38.21 -24.07
CA HIS A 269 -49.09 -39.47 -23.62
C HIS A 269 -49.68 -40.24 -24.82
N PRO A 270 -49.51 -41.57 -24.94
CA PRO A 270 -49.97 -42.31 -26.13
C PRO A 270 -51.45 -42.11 -26.48
N LEU A 271 -52.31 -41.95 -25.46
CA LEU A 271 -53.74 -41.64 -25.63
C LEU A 271 -54.02 -40.31 -26.37
N GLN A 272 -53.09 -39.35 -26.30
CA GLN A 272 -53.25 -37.99 -26.83
C GLN A 272 -52.43 -37.76 -28.10
N ARG A 273 -52.05 -38.83 -28.81
CA ARG A 273 -51.18 -38.76 -29.98
C ARG A 273 -51.84 -37.92 -31.11
N PRO A 274 -51.23 -36.80 -31.53
CA PRO A 274 -51.78 -35.93 -32.57
C PRO A 274 -51.41 -36.40 -33.98
N ASP A 275 -51.86 -35.66 -35.00
CA ASP A 275 -51.43 -35.73 -36.41
C ASP A 275 -51.58 -37.09 -37.11
N GLY A 276 -52.64 -37.82 -36.74
CA GLY A 276 -53.05 -39.08 -37.38
C GLY A 276 -54.27 -38.97 -38.29
N LEU A 277 -54.64 -37.78 -38.79
CA LEU A 277 -55.94 -37.54 -39.47
C LEU A 277 -56.21 -38.47 -40.68
N TYR A 278 -55.15 -38.89 -41.37
CA TYR A 278 -55.23 -39.85 -42.48
C TYR A 278 -54.69 -41.24 -42.10
N LYS A 279 -54.60 -41.55 -40.79
CA LYS A 279 -54.09 -42.80 -40.20
C LYS A 279 -54.98 -43.22 -39.03
N GLU A 280 -54.39 -43.39 -37.84
CA GLU A 280 -55.05 -43.87 -36.61
C GLU A 280 -56.16 -42.93 -36.11
N ASN A 281 -56.08 -41.63 -36.39
CA ASN A 281 -57.08 -40.64 -35.94
C ASN A 281 -58.15 -40.33 -37.00
N MET A 282 -58.17 -41.02 -38.15
CA MET A 282 -59.23 -40.86 -39.16
C MET A 282 -60.58 -41.37 -38.65
N TYR A 283 -60.54 -42.36 -37.75
CA TYR A 283 -61.69 -42.94 -37.07
C TYR A 283 -61.50 -42.76 -35.55
N PRO A 284 -61.79 -41.57 -35.01
CA PRO A 284 -61.76 -41.38 -33.57
C PRO A 284 -62.81 -42.27 -32.90
N ALA A 285 -62.51 -42.71 -31.67
CA ALA A 285 -63.41 -43.50 -30.83
C ALA A 285 -64.64 -42.69 -30.38
#